data_AF-A0A925CCU9-F1
#
_entry.id   AF-A0A925CCU9-F1
#
_cell.length_a   1.000
_cell.length_b   1.000
_cell.length_c   1.000
_cell.angle_alpha   90.00
_cell.angle_beta   90.00
_cell.angle_gamma   90.00
#
_symmetry.space_group_name_H-M   'P 1'
#
loop_
_entity.id
_entity.type
_entity.pdbx_description
1 polymer ?
#
loop_
_entity_poly.entity_id
_entity_poly.type
_entity_poly.pdbx_seq_one_letter_code
_entity_poly.pdbx_strand_id
1 'polypeptide(L)'
;TDRDKKAKETQGEGAAAAVNQKDQRERERADREALQRVVFLKTGDTVKMVNVKTGIADTTHMEVTEGLKKDDEIVSGPFSIITRVLKDGDKVKIEPPKKPVEKKK
;
A
#
# COMPACT_ATOMS: atom_id res chain seq x y z
N THR A 1 47.23 6.60 -29.44
CA THR A 1 46.80 5.88 -28.23
C THR A 1 45.31 5.67 -28.31
N ASP A 2 44.83 4.44 -28.13
CA ASP A 2 43.45 3.97 -28.17
C ASP A 2 42.49 4.60 -27.13
N ARG A 3 42.63 5.90 -26.88
CA ARG A 3 41.80 6.67 -25.94
C ARG A 3 40.78 7.58 -26.60
N ASP A 4 40.94 7.92 -27.87
CA ASP A 4 40.04 8.87 -28.54
C ASP A 4 38.86 8.21 -29.28
N LYS A 5 38.84 6.88 -29.37
CA LYS A 5 37.75 6.15 -30.05
C LYS A 5 36.61 5.67 -29.13
N LYS A 6 36.78 5.75 -27.80
CA LYS A 6 35.81 5.24 -26.82
C LYS A 6 34.84 6.30 -26.25
N ALA A 7 34.91 7.54 -26.74
CA ALA A 7 34.01 8.61 -26.30
C ALA A 7 32.76 8.77 -27.19
N LYS A 8 32.67 8.04 -28.31
CA LYS A 8 31.58 8.18 -29.29
C LYS A 8 30.68 6.94 -29.44
N GLU A 9 30.77 5.99 -28.50
CA GLU A 9 29.94 4.76 -28.50
C GLU A 9 28.94 4.68 -27.34
N THR A 10 28.85 5.69 -26.47
CA THR A 10 27.85 5.73 -25.39
C THR A 10 26.63 6.61 -25.68
N GLN A 11 26.57 7.22 -26.86
CA GLN A 11 25.34 7.85 -27.39
C GLN A 11 24.54 6.81 -28.20
N GLY A 12 24.27 5.67 -27.58
CA GLY A 12 23.34 4.68 -28.09
C GLY A 12 21.97 4.84 -27.44
N GLU A 13 20.92 4.49 -28.17
CA GLU A 13 19.51 4.34 -27.77
C GLU A 13 19.29 3.83 -26.33
N GLY A 14 20.21 3.01 -25.81
CA GLY A 14 20.19 2.47 -24.44
C GLY A 14 20.35 3.49 -23.30
N ALA A 15 21.06 4.60 -23.49
CA ALA A 15 21.21 5.62 -22.43
C ALA A 15 19.93 6.45 -22.25
N ALA A 16 19.27 6.82 -23.36
CA ALA A 16 17.98 7.48 -23.34
C ALA A 16 16.87 6.56 -22.81
N ALA A 17 16.90 5.26 -23.15
CA ALA A 17 15.97 4.26 -22.61
C ALA A 17 16.14 4.06 -21.09
N ALA A 18 17.38 4.02 -20.57
CA ALA A 18 17.65 3.85 -19.15
C ALA A 18 17.22 5.07 -18.30
N VAL A 19 17.36 6.29 -18.82
CA VAL A 19 16.88 7.53 -18.17
C VAL A 19 15.36 7.54 -18.10
N ASN A 20 14.68 7.26 -19.23
CA ASN A 20 13.22 7.21 -19.28
C ASN A 20 12.65 6.18 -18.28
N GLN A 21 13.29 5.03 -18.14
CA GLN A 21 12.86 3.99 -17.20
C GLN A 21 13.09 4.34 -15.73
N LYS A 22 14.06 5.20 -15.41
CA LYS A 22 14.30 5.67 -14.04
C LYS A 22 13.29 6.73 -13.65
N ASP A 23 13.05 7.71 -14.53
CA ASP A 23 12.04 8.75 -14.32
C ASP A 23 10.63 8.15 -14.16
N GLN A 24 10.31 7.12 -14.95
CA GLN A 24 9.02 6.44 -14.86
C GLN A 24 8.82 5.76 -13.49
N ARG A 25 9.84 5.06 -12.99
CA ARG A 25 9.79 4.42 -11.66
C ARG A 25 9.68 5.43 -10.52
N GLU A 26 10.36 6.57 -10.62
CA GLU A 26 10.26 7.62 -9.59
C GLU A 26 8.87 8.27 -9.56
N ARG A 27 8.24 8.48 -10.72
CA ARG A 27 6.84 8.94 -10.79
C ARG A 27 5.89 7.92 -10.19
N GLU A 28 5.99 6.64 -10.56
CA GLU A 28 5.16 5.57 -9.99
C GLU A 28 5.31 5.48 -8.47
N ARG A 29 6.54 5.67 -7.96
CA ARG A 29 6.80 5.72 -6.53
C ARG A 29 6.12 6.93 -5.89
N ALA A 30 6.28 8.12 -6.46
CA ALA A 30 5.66 9.34 -5.96
C ALA A 30 4.13 9.25 -5.94
N ASP A 31 3.50 8.73 -7.00
CA ASP A 31 2.06 8.46 -7.05
C ASP A 31 1.64 7.49 -5.94
N ARG A 32 2.40 6.41 -5.73
CA ARG A 32 2.11 5.43 -4.66
C ARG A 32 2.29 6.00 -3.25
N GLU A 33 3.20 6.96 -3.08
CA GLU A 33 3.41 7.68 -1.82
C GLU A 33 2.34 8.77 -1.60
N ALA A 34 1.78 9.34 -2.67
CA ALA A 34 0.67 10.27 -2.61
C ALA A 34 -0.67 9.61 -2.24
N LEU A 35 -0.80 8.29 -2.44
CA LEU A 35 -1.99 7.54 -2.03
C LEU A 35 -2.11 7.50 -0.50
N GLN A 36 -3.20 8.08 0.00
CA GLN A 36 -3.56 8.04 1.40
C GLN A 36 -3.88 6.60 1.84
N ARG A 37 -3.11 6.10 2.82
CA ARG A 37 -3.35 4.82 3.45
C ARG A 37 -4.16 5.02 4.72
N VAL A 38 -5.26 4.30 4.82
CA VAL A 38 -6.23 4.45 5.90
C VAL A 38 -6.68 3.08 6.39
N VAL A 39 -6.90 3.02 7.71
CA VAL A 39 -7.51 1.89 8.42
C VAL A 39 -8.74 2.42 9.14
N PHE A 40 -9.81 1.63 9.19
CA PHE A 40 -10.99 1.95 9.97
C PHE A 40 -10.90 1.27 11.34
N LEU A 41 -10.91 2.07 12.39
CA LEU A 41 -11.00 1.62 13.77
C LEU A 41 -12.45 1.58 14.21
N LYS A 42 -12.82 0.58 14.99
CA LYS A 42 -14.12 0.57 15.66
C LYS A 42 -14.08 1.48 16.88
N THR A 43 -15.09 2.33 17.02
CA THR A 43 -15.29 3.19 18.18
C THR A 43 -16.77 3.10 18.59
N GLY A 44 -17.05 2.28 19.60
CA GLY A 44 -18.43 1.95 19.97
C GLY A 44 -19.16 1.25 18.82
N ASP A 45 -20.26 1.84 18.37
CA ASP A 45 -21.07 1.35 17.24
C ASP A 45 -20.69 1.99 15.89
N THR A 46 -19.66 2.82 15.87
CA THR A 46 -19.21 3.57 14.68
C THR A 46 -17.78 3.25 14.31
N VAL A 47 -17.34 3.72 13.15
CA VAL A 47 -15.95 3.64 12.72
C VAL A 47 -15.27 5.00 12.68
N LYS A 48 -13.97 4.99 12.92
CA LYS A 48 -13.08 6.13 12.73
C LYS A 48 -12.04 5.80 11.66
N MET A 49 -11.94 6.64 10.64
CA MET A 49 -10.90 6.55 9.62
C MET A 49 -9.60 7.12 10.19
N VAL A 50 -8.53 6.32 10.14
CA VAL A 50 -7.22 6.70 10.67
C VAL A 50 -6.16 6.50 9.61
N ASN A 51 -5.39 7.57 9.35
CA ASN A 51 -4.26 7.51 8.45
C ASN A 51 -3.13 6.67 9.07
N VAL A 52 -2.55 5.79 8.26
CA VAL A 52 -1.46 4.91 8.69
C VAL A 52 -0.24 5.07 7.78
N LYS A 53 0.95 4.84 8.34
CA LYS A 53 2.15 4.63 7.53
C LYS A 53 2.47 3.14 7.48
N THR A 54 2.89 2.69 6.31
CA THR A 54 3.20 1.29 6.07
C THR A 54 4.69 1.14 5.76
N GLY A 55 5.27 0.06 6.27
CA GLY A 55 6.67 -0.30 6.04
C GLY A 55 6.80 -1.32 4.90
N ILE A 56 7.42 -2.44 5.21
CA ILE A 56 7.66 -3.52 4.26
C ILE A 56 6.33 -4.25 3.98
N ALA A 57 6.14 -4.66 2.73
CA ALA A 57 4.95 -5.40 2.31
C ALA A 57 5.32 -6.49 1.31
N ASP A 58 4.58 -7.59 1.36
CA ASP A 58 4.58 -8.66 0.38
C ASP A 58 3.17 -8.81 -0.24
N THR A 59 2.96 -9.89 -0.98
CA THR A 59 1.70 -10.17 -1.69
C THR A 59 0.52 -10.39 -0.75
N THR A 60 0.78 -10.80 0.48
CA THR A 60 -0.20 -11.26 1.48
C THR A 60 -0.22 -10.44 2.76
N HIS A 61 0.90 -9.82 3.13
CA HIS A 61 1.05 -9.08 4.37
C HIS A 61 1.66 -7.71 4.12
N MET A 62 1.30 -6.75 4.97
CA MET A 62 1.85 -5.40 4.97
C MET A 62 2.09 -4.96 6.41
N GLU A 63 3.26 -4.41 6.66
CA GLU A 63 3.62 -3.85 7.96
C GLU A 63 3.02 -2.45 8.11
N VAL A 64 2.42 -2.17 9.27
CA VAL A 64 2.00 -0.83 9.68
C VAL A 64 2.98 -0.32 10.72
N THR A 65 3.65 0.79 10.42
CA THR A 65 4.71 1.36 11.27
C THR A 65 4.19 2.50 12.16
N GLU A 66 3.16 3.22 11.71
CA GLU A 66 2.57 4.33 12.46
C GLU A 66 1.06 4.43 12.23
N GLY A 67 0.36 5.06 13.18
CA GLY A 67 -1.07 5.41 13.06
C GLY A 67 -2.00 4.50 13.86
N LEU A 68 -1.50 3.40 14.42
CA LEU A 68 -2.26 2.46 15.26
C LEU A 68 -1.64 2.35 16.65
N LYS A 69 -2.46 2.05 17.65
CA LYS A 69 -2.06 1.79 19.03
C LYS A 69 -2.29 0.32 19.37
N LYS A 70 -1.59 -0.12 20.40
CA LYS A 70 -1.88 -1.41 21.02
C LYS A 70 -3.33 -1.43 21.49
N ASP A 71 -4.01 -2.55 21.26
CA ASP A 71 -5.41 -2.81 21.63
C ASP A 71 -6.47 -2.07 20.78
N ASP A 72 -6.07 -1.40 19.67
CA ASP A 72 -7.04 -0.86 18.71
C ASP A 72 -7.83 -1.98 18.00
N GLU A 73 -9.16 -1.92 18.04
CA GLU A 73 -10.03 -2.81 17.25
C GLU A 73 -10.11 -2.31 15.80
N ILE A 74 -9.52 -3.07 14.88
CA ILE A 74 -9.61 -2.81 13.44
C ILE A 74 -10.85 -3.45 12.82
N VAL A 75 -11.46 -2.75 11.86
CA VAL A 75 -12.57 -3.30 11.08
C VAL A 75 -12.03 -4.14 9.94
N SER A 76 -12.49 -5.39 9.85
CA SER A 76 -12.21 -6.30 8.75
C SER A 76 -13.50 -6.74 8.07
N GLY A 77 -13.45 -6.99 6.77
CA GLY A 77 -14.63 -7.28 5.96
C GLY A 77 -14.33 -7.27 4.46
N PRO A 78 -15.36 -7.35 3.61
CA PRO A 78 -15.18 -7.35 2.16
C PRO A 78 -14.50 -6.05 1.69
N PHE A 79 -13.43 -6.20 0.90
CA PHE A 79 -12.62 -5.08 0.42
C PHE A 79 -13.45 -4.00 -0.30
N SER A 80 -14.42 -4.41 -1.13
CA SER A 80 -15.30 -3.48 -1.86
C SER A 80 -16.12 -2.59 -0.93
N ILE A 81 -16.52 -3.09 0.24
CA ILE A 81 -17.28 -2.32 1.22
C ILE A 81 -16.36 -1.33 1.91
N ILE A 82 -15.19 -1.78 2.38
CA ILE A 82 -14.20 -0.94 3.08
C ILE A 82 -13.72 0.21 2.18
N THR A 83 -13.52 -0.04 0.89
CA THR A 83 -12.93 0.95 -0.03
C THR A 83 -13.92 1.89 -0.70
N ARG A 84 -15.19 1.49 -0.85
CA ARG A 84 -16.17 2.27 -1.63
C ARG A 84 -17.37 2.77 -0.83
N VAL A 85 -17.72 2.07 0.25
CA VAL A 85 -18.97 2.32 0.97
C VAL A 85 -18.70 2.93 2.34
N LEU A 86 -17.76 2.34 3.08
CA LEU A 86 -17.46 2.73 4.45
C LEU A 86 -16.79 4.11 4.50
N LYS A 87 -17.33 5.00 5.34
CA LYS A 87 -16.83 6.35 5.58
C LYS A 87 -16.54 6.57 7.06
N ASP A 88 -15.82 7.64 7.35
CA ASP A 88 -15.62 8.07 8.74
C ASP A 88 -16.96 8.36 9.42
N GLY A 89 -17.14 7.86 10.64
CA GLY A 89 -18.36 8.01 11.43
C GLY A 89 -19.49 7.04 11.11
N ASP A 90 -19.35 6.18 10.10
CA ASP A 90 -20.40 5.22 9.73
C ASP A 90 -20.67 4.21 10.85
N LYS A 91 -21.93 3.84 11.01
CA LYS A 91 -22.33 2.78 11.94
C LYS A 91 -21.98 1.42 11.37
N VAL A 92 -21.42 0.55 12.22
CA VAL A 92 -21.07 -0.82 11.86
C VAL A 92 -21.60 -1.80 12.90
N LYS A 93 -21.93 -3.01 12.43
CA LYS A 93 -22.29 -4.12 13.31
C LYS A 93 -21.21 -5.19 13.18
N ILE A 94 -20.64 -5.61 14.31
CA ILE A 94 -19.73 -6.75 14.32
C ILE A 94 -20.54 -8.01 14.04
N GLU A 95 -20.17 -8.72 12.98
CA GLU A 95 -20.57 -10.12 12.84
C GLU A 95 -19.65 -11.00 13.70
N PRO A 96 -20.20 -11.97 14.45
CA PRO A 96 -19.38 -12.90 15.20
C PRO A 96 -18.43 -13.64 14.24
N PRO A 97 -17.15 -13.86 14.63
CA PRO A 97 -16.17 -14.46 13.76
C PRO A 97 -16.68 -15.80 13.25
N LYS A 98 -16.75 -15.97 11.93
CA LYS A 98 -16.97 -17.28 11.32
C LYS A 98 -15.82 -18.17 11.77
N LYS A 99 -16.13 -19.22 12.52
CA LYS A 99 -15.14 -20.20 13.00
C LYS A 99 -14.23 -20.58 11.81
N PRO A 100 -12.90 -20.52 11.96
CA PRO A 100 -12.00 -20.90 10.87
C PRO A 100 -12.33 -22.32 10.47
N VAL A 101 -12.67 -22.51 9.19
CA VAL A 101 -12.86 -23.84 8.63
C VAL A 101 -11.47 -24.45 8.55
N GLU A 102 -11.07 -25.20 9.58
CA GLU A 102 -9.87 -26.03 9.52
C GLU A 102 -9.99 -26.93 8.29
N LYS A 103 -9.19 -26.65 7.26
CA LYS A 103 -9.03 -27.54 6.12
C LYS A 103 -8.39 -28.82 6.64
N LYS A 104 -9.21 -29.82 6.98
CA LYS A 104 -8.73 -31.18 7.21
C LYS A 104 -8.01 -31.64 5.93
N LYS A 105 -6.71 -31.91 6.07
CA LYS A 105 -5.93 -32.66 5.09
C LYS A 105 -6.43 -34.09 5.00
#